data_AF-A0A8C0JDR6-F1
#
_entry.id   AF-A0A8C0JDR6-F1
#
_cell.length_a   1.000
_cell.length_b   1.000
_cell.length_c   1.000
_cell.angle_alpha   90.00
_cell.angle_beta   90.00
_cell.angle_gamma   90.00
#
_symmetry.space_group_name_H-M   'P 1'
#
loop_
_entity.id
_entity.type
_entity.pdbx_description
1 polymer ?
#
loop_
_entity_poly.entity_id
_entity_poly.type
_entity_poly.pdbx_seq_one_letter_code
_entity_poly.pdbx_strand_id
1 'polypeptide(L)'
;MVFWRRAKLILIWRDLQAKLQLWYTEISKRTQPPPKLPLGPSHKFANYYYCIHDGRRESYPPIIVMSNTKDNPSSRTMPYHMVAGLTQRIISPVPSIKPPLTAGVLEGFPSKY
;
A
#
# COMPACT_ATOMS: atom_id res chain seq x y z
N MET A 1 4.49 -26.42 44.31
CA MET A 1 4.33 -25.67 43.03
C MET A 1 4.91 -26.37 41.79
N VAL A 2 5.97 -27.18 41.89
CA VAL A 2 6.65 -27.79 40.72
C VAL A 2 5.87 -28.95 40.06
N PHE A 3 5.04 -29.68 40.82
CA PHE A 3 4.25 -30.80 40.32
C PHE A 3 3.30 -30.40 39.17
N TRP A 4 2.46 -29.39 39.40
CA TRP A 4 1.54 -28.86 38.38
C TRP A 4 2.25 -28.26 37.17
N ARG A 5 3.44 -27.66 37.38
CA ARG A 5 4.27 -27.16 36.28
C ARG A 5 4.73 -28.28 35.35
N ARG A 6 5.20 -29.40 35.91
CA ARG A 6 5.64 -30.57 35.13
C ARG A 6 4.48 -31.31 34.46
N ALA A 7 3.35 -31.44 35.14
CA ALA A 7 2.14 -32.05 34.57
C ALA A 7 1.64 -31.26 33.33
N LYS A 8 1.65 -29.92 33.39
CA LYS A 8 1.26 -29.06 32.26
C LYS A 8 2.19 -29.20 31.05
N LEU A 9 3.50 -29.39 31.29
CA LEU A 9 4.47 -29.66 30.22
C LEU A 9 4.16 -30.99 29.51
N ILE A 10 3.83 -32.03 30.27
CA ILE A 10 3.53 -33.38 29.74
C ILE A 10 2.21 -33.38 28.95
N LEU A 11 1.18 -32.67 29.43
CA LEU A 11 -0.13 -32.66 28.79
C LEU A 11 -0.18 -31.80 27.51
N ILE A 12 0.55 -30.69 27.47
CA ILE A 12 0.52 -29.73 26.34
C ILE A 12 1.72 -29.92 25.40
N TRP A 13 2.71 -30.72 25.79
CA TRP A 13 3.95 -30.98 25.04
C TRP A 13 4.71 -29.72 24.62
N ARG A 14 4.49 -28.60 25.32
CA ARG A 14 5.19 -27.33 25.11
C ARG A 14 5.60 -26.73 26.43
N ASP A 15 6.76 -26.07 26.44
CA ASP A 15 7.21 -25.30 27.59
C ASP A 15 6.51 -23.94 27.65
N LEU A 16 5.34 -23.92 28.30
CA LEU A 16 4.56 -22.71 28.54
C LEU A 16 5.18 -21.79 29.61
N GLN A 17 6.27 -22.21 30.26
CA GLN A 17 6.98 -21.38 31.24
C GLN A 17 8.05 -20.51 30.60
N ALA A 18 8.50 -20.84 29.39
CA ALA A 18 9.42 -20.01 28.62
C ALA A 18 8.72 -18.83 27.93
N LYS A 19 7.43 -18.95 27.63
CA LYS A 19 6.61 -17.89 27.01
C LYS A 19 5.22 -17.87 27.61
N LEU A 20 5.08 -17.28 28.80
CA LEU A 20 3.78 -17.13 29.45
C LEU A 20 2.91 -16.12 28.69
N GLN A 21 1.61 -16.37 28.67
CA GLN A 21 0.61 -15.41 28.19
C GLN A 21 0.39 -14.27 29.19
N LEU A 22 0.64 -14.53 30.48
CA LEU A 22 0.54 -13.55 31.54
C LEU A 22 1.85 -12.79 31.65
N TRP A 23 1.72 -11.47 31.66
CA TRP A 23 2.85 -10.57 31.74
C TRP A 23 3.02 -10.11 33.19
N TYR A 24 4.19 -10.36 33.76
CA TYR A 24 4.51 -9.97 35.13
C TYR A 24 5.36 -8.70 35.13
N THR A 25 6.67 -8.83 35.13
CA THR A 25 7.63 -7.72 35.31
C THR A 25 8.39 -7.37 34.03
N GLU A 26 8.20 -8.12 32.96
CA GLU A 26 8.90 -7.94 31.67
C GLU A 26 8.36 -6.76 30.85
N ILE A 27 7.16 -6.24 31.18
CA ILE A 27 6.59 -5.07 30.54
C ILE A 27 7.19 -3.80 31.15
N SER A 28 7.41 -2.78 30.31
CA SER A 28 7.72 -1.42 30.75
C SER A 28 6.78 -0.93 31.85
N LYS A 29 7.30 -0.10 32.77
CA LYS A 29 6.51 0.52 33.84
C LYS A 29 5.32 1.32 33.27
N ARG A 30 4.25 1.40 34.06
CA ARG A 30 3.05 2.21 33.73
C ARG A 30 3.36 3.71 33.68
N THR A 31 4.25 4.18 34.56
CA THR A 31 4.73 5.56 34.57
C THR A 31 5.98 5.66 33.70
N GLN A 32 5.89 6.46 32.64
CA GLN A 32 7.01 6.73 31.74
C GLN A 32 7.53 8.15 32.01
N PRO A 33 8.86 8.38 31.93
CA PRO A 33 9.42 9.72 32.04
C PRO A 33 8.95 10.61 30.88
N PRO A 34 8.93 11.95 31.06
CA PRO A 34 8.51 12.86 30.00
C PRO A 34 9.44 12.73 28.78
N PRO A 35 8.91 12.47 27.56
CA PRO A 35 9.72 12.33 26.37
C PRO A 35 10.11 13.68 25.78
N LYS A 36 11.31 13.74 25.16
CA LYS A 36 11.73 14.84 24.28
C LYS A 36 11.58 14.39 22.84
N LEU A 37 10.47 14.77 22.20
CA LEU A 37 10.18 14.39 20.83
C LEU A 37 10.98 15.25 19.83
N PRO A 38 11.50 14.66 18.74
CA PRO A 38 12.14 15.44 17.69
C PRO A 38 11.11 16.33 16.99
N LEU A 39 11.56 17.46 16.48
CA LEU A 39 10.72 18.37 15.70
C LEU A 39 10.51 17.81 14.28
N GLY A 40 9.36 18.14 13.68
CA GLY A 40 9.07 17.82 12.29
C GLY A 40 9.92 18.61 11.29
N PRO A 41 9.94 18.20 10.01
CA PRO A 41 10.79 18.80 8.95
C PRO A 41 10.49 20.28 8.67
N SER A 42 9.35 20.76 9.15
CA SER A 42 8.87 22.14 9.01
C SER A 42 9.49 23.14 9.99
N HIS A 43 10.16 22.68 11.05
CA HIS A 43 10.80 23.57 12.02
C HIS A 43 12.17 24.06 11.50
N LYS A 44 12.14 24.98 10.53
CA LYS A 44 13.34 25.63 9.97
C LYS A 44 13.28 27.13 10.22
N PHE A 45 14.41 27.73 10.59
CA PHE A 45 14.50 29.16 10.88
C PHE A 45 14.49 30.06 9.63
N ALA A 46 14.92 29.54 8.48
CA ALA A 46 15.01 30.27 7.22
C ALA A 46 14.59 29.40 6.03
N ASN A 47 14.22 30.03 4.92
CA ASN A 47 13.84 29.39 3.66
C ASN A 47 12.70 28.37 3.81
N TYR A 48 11.73 28.66 4.67
CA TYR A 48 10.59 27.79 4.94
C TYR A 48 9.27 28.57 4.88
N TYR A 49 8.82 28.82 3.65
CA TYR A 49 7.55 29.48 3.40
C TYR A 49 6.44 28.45 3.21
N TYR A 50 5.33 28.63 3.91
CA TYR A 50 4.18 27.73 3.86
C TYR A 50 3.66 27.49 2.42
N CYS A 51 3.72 28.53 1.57
CA CYS A 51 3.25 28.46 0.19
C CYS A 51 3.98 27.44 -0.70
N ILE A 52 5.20 27.01 -0.35
CA ILE A 52 6.03 26.13 -1.19
C ILE A 52 5.61 24.65 -1.06
N HIS A 53 4.90 24.29 0.01
CA HIS A 53 4.56 22.89 0.33
C HIS A 53 3.11 22.75 0.83
N ASP A 54 2.26 23.74 0.56
CA ASP A 54 0.84 23.69 0.90
C ASP A 54 0.08 22.83 -0.12
N GLY A 55 0.17 21.50 0.03
CA GLY A 55 -0.52 20.55 -0.85
C GLY A 55 -2.04 20.71 -0.88
N ARG A 56 -2.65 21.35 0.14
CA ARG A 56 -4.09 21.68 0.11
C ARG A 56 -4.42 22.65 -1.03
N ARG A 57 -3.49 23.55 -1.38
CA ARG A 57 -3.64 24.52 -2.47
C ARG A 57 -3.12 24.02 -3.81
N GLU A 58 -2.43 22.90 -3.83
CA GLU A 58 -2.02 22.20 -5.07
C GLU A 58 -3.16 21.37 -5.66
N SER A 59 -4.30 21.27 -4.96
CA SER A 59 -5.50 20.62 -5.49
C SER A 59 -6.17 21.49 -6.54
N TYR A 60 -6.29 20.95 -7.75
CA TYR A 60 -6.99 21.59 -8.87
C TYR A 60 -8.40 21.00 -9.01
N PRO A 61 -9.36 21.77 -9.55
CA PRO A 61 -10.63 21.19 -9.96
C PRO A 61 -10.38 20.06 -10.99
N PRO A 62 -11.27 19.06 -11.05
CA PRO A 62 -11.10 17.94 -11.97
C PRO A 62 -11.09 18.42 -13.42
N ILE A 63 -10.22 17.82 -14.23
CA ILE A 63 -10.18 18.06 -15.67
C ILE A 63 -11.39 17.36 -16.30
N ILE A 64 -12.27 18.14 -16.92
CA ILE A 64 -13.47 17.63 -17.61
C ILE A 64 -13.07 17.17 -19.01
N VAL A 65 -13.04 15.85 -19.24
CA VAL A 65 -12.70 15.26 -20.54
C VAL A 65 -13.87 15.36 -21.54
N MET A 66 -15.11 15.16 -21.06
CA MET A 66 -16.33 15.20 -21.87
C MET A 66 -17.40 16.02 -21.14
N SER A 67 -18.07 16.94 -21.84
CA SER A 67 -19.19 17.74 -21.31
C SER A 67 -20.18 18.07 -22.41
N ASN A 68 -21.48 18.02 -22.10
CA ASN A 68 -22.56 18.28 -23.07
C ASN A 68 -22.91 19.77 -23.22
N THR A 69 -22.37 20.63 -22.35
CA THR A 69 -22.79 22.04 -22.21
C THR A 69 -21.73 23.04 -22.70
N LYS A 70 -20.46 22.63 -22.68
CA LYS A 70 -19.32 23.44 -23.17
C LYS A 70 -18.89 22.85 -24.51
N ASP A 71 -18.74 23.68 -25.54
CA ASP A 71 -18.32 23.25 -26.88
C ASP A 71 -17.02 22.46 -26.78
N ASN A 72 -17.16 21.14 -26.82
CA ASN A 72 -16.08 20.19 -26.66
C ASN A 72 -15.77 19.65 -28.06
N PRO A 73 -14.51 19.67 -28.52
CA PRO A 73 -14.15 19.14 -29.82
C PRO A 73 -14.59 17.69 -30.06
N SER A 74 -14.77 16.90 -29.00
CA SER A 74 -15.30 15.52 -29.04
C SER A 74 -16.83 15.42 -29.14
N SER A 75 -17.55 16.49 -28.80
CA SER A 75 -19.01 16.59 -28.88
C SER A 75 -19.50 17.07 -30.26
N ARG A 76 -18.59 17.57 -31.10
CA ARG A 76 -18.91 17.99 -32.47
C ARG A 76 -19.27 16.77 -33.31
N THR A 77 -20.50 16.73 -33.81
CA THR A 77 -20.96 15.71 -34.75
C THR A 77 -20.13 15.78 -36.02
N MET A 78 -19.22 14.82 -36.21
CA MET A 78 -18.53 14.63 -37.49
C MET A 78 -19.47 13.88 -38.44
N PRO A 79 -19.62 14.31 -39.71
CA PRO A 79 -20.47 13.59 -40.65
C PRO A 79 -19.90 12.18 -40.91
N TYR A 80 -20.80 11.19 -41.03
CA TYR A 80 -20.47 9.76 -41.11
C TYR A 80 -19.35 9.40 -42.11
N HIS A 81 -19.29 10.11 -43.25
CA HIS A 81 -18.30 9.89 -44.28
C HIS A 81 -16.86 10.28 -43.88
N MET A 82 -16.67 11.13 -42.87
CA MET A 82 -15.34 11.52 -42.36
C MET A 82 -14.82 10.58 -41.26
N VAL A 83 -15.69 9.77 -40.66
CA VAL A 83 -15.34 8.85 -39.55
C VAL A 83 -14.97 7.46 -40.08
N ALA A 84 -15.50 7.07 -41.25
CA ALA A 84 -15.42 5.74 -41.84
C ALA A 84 -13.99 5.23 -42.20
N GLY A 85 -12.93 6.00 -41.95
CA GLY A 85 -11.55 5.62 -42.22
C GLY A 85 -10.58 5.79 -41.03
N LEU A 86 -11.06 6.18 -39.85
CA LEU A 86 -10.21 6.43 -38.67
C LEU A 86 -10.12 5.18 -37.78
N THR A 87 -8.94 4.54 -37.73
CA THR A 87 -8.68 3.41 -36.82
C THR A 87 -8.17 3.91 -35.46
N GLN A 88 -9.03 3.91 -34.44
CA GLN A 88 -8.61 4.22 -33.07
C GLN A 88 -7.99 2.99 -32.40
N ARG A 89 -6.87 3.19 -31.69
CA ARG A 89 -6.26 2.13 -30.86
C ARG A 89 -7.00 2.01 -29.53
N ILE A 90 -7.22 0.79 -29.06
CA ILE A 90 -7.76 0.52 -27.73
C ILE A 90 -6.67 0.80 -26.69
N ILE A 91 -6.97 1.65 -25.71
CA ILE A 91 -6.03 2.05 -24.65
C ILE A 91 -6.50 1.42 -23.33
N SER A 92 -5.62 0.70 -22.62
CA SER A 92 -5.88 0.23 -21.26
C SER A 92 -5.50 1.30 -20.22
N PRO A 93 -6.25 1.46 -19.11
CA PRO A 93 -5.97 2.50 -18.11
C PRO A 93 -4.69 2.25 -17.31
N VAL A 94 -4.24 1.00 -17.26
CA VAL A 94 -3.06 0.56 -16.51
C VAL A 94 -2.20 -0.30 -17.45
N PRO A 95 -0.86 -0.22 -17.39
CA PRO A 95 0.00 -1.15 -18.10
C PRO A 95 -0.19 -2.58 -17.56
N SER A 96 -0.03 -3.58 -18.44
CA SER A 96 -0.11 -4.99 -18.03
C SER A 96 0.95 -5.29 -16.95
N ILE A 97 0.48 -5.71 -15.77
CA ILE A 97 1.36 -6.17 -14.69
C ILE A 97 2.03 -7.45 -15.19
N LYS A 98 3.36 -7.44 -15.33
CA LYS A 98 4.10 -8.66 -15.67
C LYS A 98 3.87 -9.69 -14.56
N PRO A 99 3.49 -10.94 -14.88
CA PRO A 99 3.41 -11.98 -13.86
C PRO A 99 4.77 -12.12 -13.18
N PRO A 100 4.80 -12.43 -11.86
CA PRO A 100 6.06 -12.72 -11.18
C PRO A 100 6.78 -13.82 -11.97
N LEU A 101 8.08 -13.67 -12.17
CA LEU A 101 8.92 -14.74 -12.73
C LEU A 101 8.86 -15.89 -11.72
N THR A 102 7.94 -16.82 -11.93
CA THR A 102 7.92 -18.09 -11.19
C THR A 102 9.28 -18.71 -11.43
N ALA A 103 10.05 -18.83 -10.35
CA ALA A 103 11.31 -19.55 -10.34
C ALA A 103 11.06 -20.94 -10.95
N GLY A 104 11.75 -21.22 -12.05
CA GLY A 104 11.78 -22.54 -12.67
C GLY A 104 10.43 -22.99 -13.23
N VAL A 105 10.20 -22.70 -14.52
CA VAL A 105 9.63 -23.74 -15.37
C VAL A 105 10.59 -24.93 -15.22
N LEU A 106 10.19 -25.93 -14.44
CA LEU A 106 10.82 -27.24 -14.42
C LEU A 106 10.54 -27.88 -15.78
N GLU A 107 11.27 -27.44 -16.80
CA GLU A 107 11.37 -28.20 -18.03
C GLU A 107 12.09 -29.51 -17.72
N GLY A 108 11.39 -30.61 -17.93
CA GLY A 108 11.99 -31.93 -18.09
C GLY A 108 12.30 -32.68 -16.80
N PHE A 109 11.26 -33.15 -16.09
CA PHE A 109 11.38 -34.45 -15.44
C PHE A 109 10.99 -35.53 -16.45
N PRO A 110 11.92 -36.35 -16.98
CA PRO A 110 11.54 -37.50 -17.78
C PRO A 110 10.80 -38.49 -16.87
N SER A 111 9.55 -38.77 -17.20
CA SER A 111 8.84 -39.95 -16.70
C SER A 111 9.68 -41.18 -17.09
N LYS A 112 10.25 -41.82 -16.06
CA LYS A 112 10.71 -43.20 -16.12
C LYS A 112 10.14 -43.91 -14.91
N TYR A 113 8.84 -44.20 -14.95
CA TYR A 113 8.17 -45.37 -14.37
C TYR A 113 6.81 -45.48 -15.05
#